data_AF-A0A350YTZ6-F1
#
_entry.id   AF-A0A350YTZ6-F1
#
_cell.length_a   1.000
_cell.length_b   1.000
_cell.length_c   1.000
_cell.angle_alpha   90.00
_cell.angle_beta   90.00
_cell.angle_gamma   90.00
#
_symmetry.space_group_name_H-M   'P 1'
#
loop_
_entity.id
_entity.type
_entity.pdbx_description
1 polymer ?
#
loop_
_entity_poly.entity_id
_entity_poly.type
_entity_poly.pdbx_seq_one_letter_code
_entity_poly.pdbx_strand_id
1 'polypeptide(L)' 'MVQPTLTEVKFSNGAKIPVELHKVRVVQKLHLKPVDERLAAMAAGGYNTFQLNTKDIFLDMLTDSG' A
#
# COMPACT_ATOMS: atom_id res chain seq x y z
N MET A 1 -2.67 -2.32 36.85
CA MET A 1 -2.86 -2.00 35.42
C MET A 1 -2.06 -3.02 34.62
N VAL A 2 -2.71 -3.97 33.95
CA VAL A 2 -2.01 -4.98 33.14
C VAL A 2 -1.86 -4.38 31.74
N GLN A 3 -0.63 -4.11 31.30
CA GLN A 3 -0.36 -3.73 29.93
C GLN A 3 -0.61 -4.93 29.01
N PRO A 4 -1.33 -4.78 27.89
CA PRO A 4 -1.46 -5.87 26.93
C PRO A 4 -0.08 -6.17 26.36
N THR A 5 0.35 -7.42 26.44
CA THR A 5 1.55 -7.91 25.76
C THR A 5 1.37 -7.73 24.26
N LEU A 6 2.15 -6.85 23.62
CA LEU A 6 2.18 -6.75 22.16
C LEU A 6 2.61 -8.10 21.61
N THR A 7 1.74 -8.73 20.81
CA THR A 7 2.10 -9.92 20.06
C THR A 7 3.08 -9.48 18.98
N GLU A 8 4.24 -10.13 18.90
CA GLU A 8 5.30 -9.80 17.92
C GLU A 8 5.37 -10.87 16.82
N VAL A 9 5.58 -10.45 15.57
CA VAL A 9 5.95 -11.34 14.47
C VAL A 9 7.45 -11.31 14.29
N LYS A 10 8.08 -12.49 14.21
CA LYS A 10 9.51 -12.63 13.89
C LYS A 10 9.69 -12.94 12.41
N PHE A 11 10.43 -12.10 11.70
CA PHE A 11 10.79 -12.29 10.30
C PHE A 11 11.98 -13.25 10.16
N SER A 12 12.17 -13.82 8.96
CA SER A 12 13.26 -14.76 8.66
C SER A 12 14.65 -14.16 8.85
N ASN A 13 14.78 -12.83 8.73
CA ASN A 13 16.00 -12.07 9.01
C ASN A 13 16.21 -11.75 10.50
N GLY A 14 15.34 -12.22 11.40
CA GLY A 14 15.41 -12.00 12.84
C GLY A 14 14.73 -10.73 13.35
N ALA A 15 14.24 -9.86 12.47
CA ALA A 15 13.50 -8.67 12.88
C ALA A 15 12.21 -9.06 13.61
N LYS A 16 11.89 -8.33 14.68
CA LYS A 16 10.65 -8.47 15.45
C LYS A 16 9.82 -7.21 15.24
N ILE A 17 8.58 -7.37 14.80
CA ILE A 17 7.67 -6.26 14.51
C ILE A 17 6.37 -6.50 15.27
N PRO A 18 5.79 -5.50 15.94
CA PRO A 18 4.49 -5.64 16.57
C PRO A 18 3.43 -6.04 15.54
N VAL A 19 2.52 -6.92 15.94
CA VAL A 19 1.31 -7.22 15.16
C VAL A 19 0.41 -5.98 15.15
N GLU A 20 -0.20 -5.74 14.00
CA GLU A 20 -1.17 -4.67 13.80
C GLU A 20 -2.32 -4.77 14.84
N LEU A 21 -2.60 -3.67 15.55
CA LEU A 21 -3.57 -3.66 16.66
C LEU A 21 -5.03 -3.61 16.19
N HIS A 22 -5.25 -3.64 14.87
CA HIS A 22 -6.57 -3.60 14.25
C HIS A 22 -6.68 -4.66 13.15
N LYS A 23 -7.91 -5.07 12.85
CA LYS A 23 -8.21 -6.03 11.79
C LYS A 23 -8.91 -5.35 10.63
N VAL A 24 -8.50 -5.68 9.41
CA VAL A 24 -9.16 -5.22 8.19
C VAL A 24 -10.62 -5.68 8.19
N ARG A 25 -11.54 -4.74 7.92
CA ARG A 25 -12.99 -5.00 7.86
C ARG A 25 -13.55 -4.94 6.45
N VAL A 26 -13.02 -4.03 5.63
CA VAL A 26 -13.44 -3.77 4.25
C VAL A 26 -12.18 -3.67 3.41
N VAL A 27 -12.22 -4.20 2.19
CA VAL A 27 -11.10 -4.17 1.23
C VAL A 27 -11.52 -3.45 -0.04
N GLN A 28 -10.57 -2.75 -0.65
CA GLN A 28 -10.71 -2.16 -1.98
C GLN A 28 -10.02 -3.05 -3.01
N LYS A 29 -10.68 -3.31 -4.13
CA LYS A 29 -10.07 -4.03 -5.25
C LYS A 29 -9.03 -3.14 -5.94
N LEU A 30 -7.82 -3.67 -6.08
CA LEU A 30 -6.70 -3.01 -6.76
C LEU A 30 -6.20 -3.89 -7.92
N HIS A 31 -5.54 -3.28 -8.89
CA HIS A 31 -5.00 -3.96 -10.06
C HIS A 31 -3.50 -3.73 -10.15
N LEU A 32 -2.71 -4.80 -10.08
CA LEU A 32 -1.30 -4.73 -10.45
C LEU A 32 -1.20 -4.90 -11.96
N LYS A 33 -1.37 -3.78 -12.70
CA LYS A 33 -1.30 -3.78 -14.16
C LYS A 33 0.08 -4.21 -14.66
N PRO A 34 0.18 -4.88 -15.83
CA PRO A 34 1.46 -5.16 -16.49
C PRO A 34 2.31 -3.90 -16.66
N VAL A 35 3.64 -4.07 -16.73
CA VAL A 35 4.58 -2.93 -16.78
C VAL A 35 4.33 -2.02 -17.99
N ASP A 36 3.97 -2.58 -19.14
CA ASP A 36 3.74 -1.83 -20.37
C ASP A 36 2.50 -0.92 -20.26
N GLU A 37 1.43 -1.39 -19.60
CA GLU A 37 0.25 -0.57 -19.31
C GLU A 37 0.56 0.57 -18.34
N ARG A 38 1.40 0.30 -17.32
CA ARG A 38 1.83 1.35 -16.38
C ARG A 38 2.66 2.41 -17.10
N LEU A 39 3.55 2.01 -18.02
CA LEU A 39 4.33 2.94 -18.84
C LEU A 39 3.42 3.79 -19.75
N ALA A 40 2.42 3.18 -20.39
CA ALA A 40 1.45 3.89 -21.21
C ALA A 40 0.66 4.93 -20.40
N ALA A 41 0.22 4.58 -19.19
CA ALA A 41 -0.46 5.51 -18.29
C ALA A 41 0.43 6.69 -17.87
N MET A 42 1.70 6.42 -17.54
CA MET A 42 2.68 7.48 -17.24
C MET A 42 2.89 8.43 -18.42
N ALA A 43 3.02 7.89 -19.63
CA ALA A 43 3.18 8.70 -20.84
C ALA A 43 1.93 9.57 -21.12
N ALA A 44 0.74 8.99 -20.96
CA ALA A 44 -0.53 9.72 -21.13
C ALA A 44 -0.70 10.84 -20.10
N GLY A 45 -0.24 10.63 -18.86
CA GLY A 45 -0.21 11.65 -17.80
C GLY A 45 0.92 12.67 -17.92
N GLY A 46 1.69 12.67 -19.03
CA GLY A 46 2.82 13.58 -19.21
C GLY A 46 3.93 13.39 -18.16
N TYR A 47 4.09 12.16 -17.68
CA TYR A 47 5.01 11.79 -16.60
C TYR A 47 4.78 12.54 -15.27
N ASN A 48 3.57 13.07 -15.07
CA ASN A 48 3.15 13.67 -13.82
C ASN A 48 2.21 12.71 -13.06
N THR A 49 2.63 12.25 -11.88
CA THR A 49 1.86 11.30 -11.07
C THR A 49 0.51 11.85 -10.59
N PHE A 50 0.37 13.18 -10.47
CA PHE A 50 -0.90 13.82 -10.14
C PHE A 50 -1.96 13.67 -11.24
N GLN A 51 -1.56 13.30 -12.47
CA GLN A 51 -2.47 13.12 -13.61
C GLN A 51 -2.83 11.65 -13.84
N LEU A 52 -2.39 10.73 -12.98
CA LEU A 52 -2.73 9.31 -13.08
C LEU A 52 -4.13 9.04 -12.54
N ASN A 53 -4.84 8.08 -13.14
CA ASN A 53 -6.09 7.59 -12.59
C ASN A 53 -5.80 6.64 -11.42
N THR A 54 -6.56 6.73 -10.32
CA THR A 54 -6.42 5.81 -9.17
C THR A 54 -6.53 4.33 -9.56
N LYS A 55 -7.26 3.99 -10.63
CA LYS A 55 -7.37 2.61 -11.14
C LYS A 55 -6.07 2.07 -11.75
N ASP A 56 -5.13 2.94 -12.09
CA ASP A 56 -3.81 2.60 -12.62
C ASP A 56 -2.75 2.50 -11.52
N ILE A 57 -3.10 2.81 -10.27
CA ILE A 57 -2.21 2.82 -9.12
C ILE A 57 -2.47 1.59 -8.24
N PHE A 58 -1.42 0.82 -7.98
CA PHE A 58 -1.49 -0.36 -7.11
C PHE A 58 -1.31 -0.01 -5.64
N LEU A 59 -0.35 0.87 -5.33
CA LEU A 59 -0.11 1.41 -3.99
C LEU A 59 0.03 2.91 -4.11
N ASP A 60 -0.97 3.65 -3.65
CA ASP A 60 -0.98 5.11 -3.70
C ASP A 60 -0.32 5.65 -2.43
N MET A 61 0.78 6.37 -2.62
CA MET A 61 1.52 7.04 -1.55
C MET A 61 1.61 8.55 -1.83
N LEU A 62 0.66 9.11 -2.60
CA LEU A 62 0.68 10.51 -2.98
C LEU A 62 0.55 11.45 -1.77
N THR A 63 -0.29 11.10 -0.80
CA THR A 63 -0.51 11.87 0.43
C THR A 63 -1.12 10.98 1.52
N ASP A 64 -0.90 11.36 2.79
CA ASP A 64 -1.56 10.82 3.98
C ASP A 64 -2.83 11.60 4.38
N SER A 65 -3.21 12.62 3.60
CA SER A 65 -4.47 13.36 3.76
C SER A 65 -5.63 12.59 3.14
N GLY A 66 -6.61 12.21 3.98
CA GLY A 66 -7.88 11.59 3.56
C GLY A 66 -9.05 12.56 3.52
#